data_AF-A0A4Y2PQR5-F1
#
_entry.id   AF-A0A4Y2PQR5-F1
#
_cell.length_a   1.000
_cell.length_b   1.000
_cell.length_c   1.000
_cell.angle_alpha   90.00
_cell.angle_beta   90.00
_cell.angle_gamma   90.00
#
_symmetry.space_group_name_H-M   'P 1'
#
loop_
_entity.id
_entity.type
_entity.pdbx_description
1 polymer ?
#
loop_
_entity_poly.entity_id
_entity_poly.type
_entity_poly.pdbx_seq_one_letter_code
_entity_poly.pdbx_strand_id
1 'polypeptide(L)'
;MHYKKRILKEMISAIEKKEGFQENIDFRKAISELYKVWKFDAAAKAIRNCFKRGGFSNQTDDSDSDDEDAILTDLKEKWKTIEGNGRITDDATLSEILEVDAELLTAAYPTDEEILKSLMDNNKGQENDSYSENEDVIQPHRTESFETIERGFQMEENVSDSIFSSLIKCENFCEN
;
A
#
# COMPACT_ATOMS: atom_id res chain seq x y z
N MET A 1 -4.21 -3.26 -9.83
CA MET A 1 -4.26 -2.79 -11.23
C MET A 1 -4.03 -1.28 -11.38
N HIS A 2 -4.55 -0.44 -10.48
CA HIS A 2 -4.46 1.03 -10.62
C HIS A 2 -3.01 1.60 -10.60
N TYR A 3 -2.15 1.15 -9.69
CA TYR A 3 -0.77 1.66 -9.62
C TYR A 3 0.04 1.29 -10.88
N LYS A 4 -0.11 0.06 -11.40
CA LYS A 4 0.50 -0.38 -12.66
C LYS A 4 0.07 0.48 -13.85
N LYS A 5 -1.24 0.80 -13.94
CA LYS A 5 -1.77 1.70 -14.97
C LYS A 5 -1.13 3.08 -14.88
N ARG A 6 -0.96 3.60 -13.66
CA ARG A 6 -0.32 4.91 -13.45
C ARG A 6 1.15 4.89 -13.86
N ILE A 7 1.91 3.88 -13.45
CA ILE A 7 3.32 3.72 -13.86
C ILE A 7 3.43 3.63 -15.39
N LEU A 8 2.61 2.80 -16.03
CA LEU A 8 2.59 2.65 -17.48
C LEU A 8 2.28 3.98 -18.19
N LYS A 9 1.31 4.74 -17.67
CA LYS A 9 0.95 6.07 -18.20
C LYS A 9 2.09 7.08 -18.08
N GLU A 10 2.82 7.06 -16.96
CA GLU A 10 3.99 7.92 -16.75
C GLU A 10 5.15 7.54 -17.68
N MET A 11 5.43 6.24 -17.86
CA MET A 11 6.44 5.74 -18.80
C MET A 11 6.14 6.17 -20.23
N ILE A 12 4.91 5.95 -20.71
CA ILE A 12 4.47 6.36 -22.05
C ILE A 12 4.65 7.89 -22.21
N SER A 13 4.22 8.67 -21.21
CA SER A 13 4.34 10.13 -21.25
C SER A 13 5.80 10.62 -21.31
N ALA A 14 6.71 9.96 -20.56
CA ALA A 14 8.14 10.29 -20.57
C ALA A 14 8.77 9.99 -21.94
N ILE A 15 8.46 8.83 -22.52
CA ILE A 15 8.92 8.42 -23.85
C ILE A 15 8.41 9.39 -24.94
N GLU A 16 7.15 9.82 -24.84
CA GLU A 16 6.57 10.80 -25.77
C GLU A 16 7.31 12.16 -25.71
N LYS A 17 7.66 12.61 -24.49
CA LYS A 17 8.39 13.85 -24.25
C LYS A 17 9.90 13.76 -24.55
N LYS A 18 10.42 12.57 -24.84
CA LYS A 18 11.88 12.29 -24.94
C LYS A 18 12.64 12.62 -23.65
N GLU A 19 11.94 12.63 -22.53
CA GLU A 19 12.55 12.76 -21.21
C GLU A 19 13.02 11.36 -20.80
N GLY A 20 14.24 11.25 -20.28
CA GLY A 20 14.74 9.96 -19.79
C GLY A 20 13.82 9.47 -18.67
N PHE A 21 13.18 8.31 -18.86
CA PHE A 21 12.45 7.65 -17.79
C PHE A 21 13.49 7.06 -16.83
N GLN A 22 13.60 7.58 -15.61
CA GLN A 22 14.40 6.92 -14.59
C GLN A 22 13.67 5.66 -14.11
N GLU A 23 14.19 4.53 -14.57
CA GLU A 23 13.69 3.16 -14.36
C GLU A 23 13.66 2.69 -12.90
N ASN A 24 14.31 3.40 -11.97
CA ASN A 24 14.38 2.91 -10.60
C ASN A 24 13.15 3.37 -9.79
N ILE A 25 12.17 2.47 -9.64
CA ILE A 25 11.10 2.65 -8.67
C ILE A 25 11.69 2.32 -7.30
N ASP A 26 12.25 3.34 -6.64
CA ASP A 26 12.66 3.19 -5.25
C ASP A 26 11.44 3.06 -4.32
N PHE A 27 11.69 2.59 -3.09
CA PHE A 27 10.64 2.36 -2.10
C PHE A 27 9.81 3.62 -1.80
N ARG A 28 10.43 4.81 -1.82
CA ARG A 28 9.75 6.09 -1.56
C ARG A 28 8.79 6.42 -2.70
N LYS A 29 9.22 6.20 -3.95
CA LYS A 29 8.40 6.36 -5.15
C LYS A 29 7.24 5.36 -5.15
N ALA A 30 7.49 4.11 -4.78
CA ALA A 30 6.43 3.10 -4.64
C ALA A 30 5.36 3.51 -3.61
N ILE A 31 5.77 3.99 -2.42
CA ILE A 31 4.83 4.49 -1.39
C ILE A 31 4.04 5.71 -1.91
N SER A 32 4.72 6.66 -2.55
CA SER A 32 4.06 7.84 -3.10
C SER A 32 3.01 7.48 -4.15
N GLU A 33 3.33 6.56 -5.05
CA GLU A 33 2.40 6.07 -6.06
C GLU A 33 1.22 5.33 -5.43
N LEU A 34 1.46 4.51 -4.42
CA LEU A 34 0.39 3.83 -3.67
C LEU A 34 -0.55 4.83 -3.00
N TYR A 35 -0.01 5.88 -2.37
CA TYR A 35 -0.82 6.95 -1.77
C TYR A 35 -1.67 7.67 -2.81
N LYS A 36 -1.08 8.06 -3.95
CA LYS A 36 -1.84 8.72 -5.02
C LYS A 36 -2.93 7.80 -5.58
N VAL A 37 -2.68 6.49 -5.65
CA VAL A 37 -3.68 5.51 -6.09
C VAL A 37 -4.83 5.48 -5.11
N TRP A 38 -4.53 5.36 -3.82
CA TRP A 38 -5.55 5.39 -2.78
C TRP A 38 -6.37 6.68 -2.79
N LYS A 39 -5.72 7.82 -3.04
CA LYS A 39 -6.37 9.14 -3.00
C LYS A 39 -7.17 9.49 -4.25
N PHE A 40 -6.67 9.13 -5.43
CA PHE A 40 -7.18 9.65 -6.70
C PHE A 40 -7.77 8.57 -7.61
N ASP A 41 -7.28 7.33 -7.55
CA ASP A 41 -7.70 6.27 -8.47
C ASP A 41 -8.58 5.21 -7.81
N ALA A 42 -8.58 5.13 -6.47
CA ALA A 42 -9.45 4.24 -5.74
C ALA A 42 -10.90 4.71 -5.93
N ALA A 43 -11.64 4.00 -6.77
CA ALA A 43 -13.04 4.30 -6.99
C ALA A 43 -13.80 4.16 -5.67
N ALA A 44 -14.73 5.09 -5.41
CA ALA A 44 -15.68 4.96 -4.30
C ALA A 44 -16.40 3.59 -4.32
N LYS A 45 -16.58 3.00 -5.51
CA LYS A 45 -17.02 1.62 -5.75
C LYS A 45 -16.12 0.58 -5.07
N ALA A 46 -14.80 0.64 -5.27
CA ALA A 46 -13.86 -0.29 -4.68
C ALA A 46 -13.85 -0.20 -3.14
N ILE A 47 -13.86 1.02 -2.62
CA ILE A 47 -13.94 1.28 -1.17
C ILE A 47 -15.25 0.72 -0.60
N ARG A 48 -16.38 1.04 -1.23
CA ARG A 48 -17.70 0.51 -0.86
C ARG A 48 -17.77 -1.02 -0.94
N ASN A 49 -17.14 -1.63 -1.94
CA ASN A 49 -17.06 -3.10 -2.06
C ASN A 49 -16.23 -3.71 -0.91
N CYS A 50 -15.16 -3.06 -0.46
CA CYS A 50 -14.42 -3.47 0.74
C CYS A 50 -15.29 -3.40 1.99
N PHE A 51 -16.04 -2.31 2.18
CA PHE A 51 -17.00 -2.20 3.29
C PHE A 51 -18.12 -3.25 3.21
N LYS A 52 -18.66 -3.52 2.01
CA LYS A 52 -19.65 -4.60 1.79
C LYS A 52 -19.07 -5.97 2.15
N ARG A 53 -17.83 -6.27 1.73
CA ARG A 53 -17.14 -7.52 2.08
C ARG A 53 -16.92 -7.63 3.59
N GLY A 54 -16.62 -6.52 4.26
CA GLY A 54 -16.50 -6.45 5.71
C GLY A 54 -17.83 -6.51 6.47
N GLY A 55 -18.97 -6.67 5.79
CA GLY A 55 -20.30 -6.75 6.43
C GLY A 55 -20.94 -5.39 6.76
N PHE A 56 -20.35 -4.29 6.31
CA PHE A 56 -20.80 -2.92 6.61
C PHE A 56 -21.79 -2.34 5.57
N SER A 57 -22.50 -3.17 4.80
CA SER A 57 -23.40 -2.71 3.73
C SER A 57 -24.86 -3.15 3.96
N ASN A 58 -25.79 -2.22 3.78
CA ASN A 58 -27.24 -2.42 3.88
C ASN A 58 -27.96 -2.51 2.51
N GLN A 59 -27.24 -2.52 1.39
CA GLN A 59 -27.84 -2.40 0.04
C GLN A 59 -27.69 -3.68 -0.80
N THR A 60 -28.79 -4.05 -1.47
CA THR A 60 -28.89 -5.13 -2.47
C THR A 60 -28.49 -4.63 -3.86
N ASP A 61 -27.60 -5.39 -4.48
CA ASP A 61 -26.96 -5.29 -5.80
C ASP A 61 -27.43 -4.21 -6.79
N ASP A 62 -26.47 -3.34 -7.15
CA ASP A 62 -26.41 -2.71 -8.47
C ASP A 62 -25.29 -3.38 -9.27
N SER A 63 -25.66 -3.89 -10.44
CA SER A 63 -24.78 -4.47 -11.45
C SER A 63 -24.04 -3.34 -12.16
N ASP A 64 -22.89 -2.92 -11.61
CA ASP A 64 -22.09 -1.84 -12.18
C ASP A 64 -20.93 -2.37 -13.03
N SER A 65 -21.00 -2.06 -14.33
CA SER A 65 -19.97 -2.29 -15.37
C SER A 65 -18.60 -1.70 -15.00
N ASP A 66 -17.52 -2.38 -15.41
CA ASP A 66 -16.13 -1.96 -15.15
C ASP A 66 -15.57 -1.11 -16.30
N ASP A 67 -15.58 0.22 -16.14
CA ASP A 67 -14.86 1.18 -17.01
C ASP A 67 -13.32 1.04 -16.92
N GLU A 68 -12.83 0.26 -15.95
CA GLU A 68 -11.40 0.05 -15.72
C GLU A 68 -10.70 -0.66 -16.88
N ASP A 69 -11.38 -1.59 -17.56
CA ASP A 69 -10.78 -2.38 -18.65
C ASP A 69 -10.57 -1.55 -19.93
N ALA A 70 -11.39 -0.52 -20.15
CA ALA A 70 -11.27 0.38 -21.28
C ALA A 70 -9.96 1.19 -21.22
N ILE A 71 -9.61 1.73 -20.04
CA ILE A 71 -8.40 2.55 -19.84
C ILE A 71 -7.13 1.71 -20.03
N LEU A 72 -7.11 0.47 -19.53
CA LEU A 72 -5.95 -0.40 -19.71
C LEU A 72 -5.74 -0.76 -21.18
N THR A 73 -6.84 -0.98 -21.91
CA THR A 73 -6.79 -1.29 -23.35
C THR A 73 -6.19 -0.15 -24.16
N ASP A 74 -6.57 1.09 -23.89
CA ASP A 74 -5.98 2.30 -24.52
C ASP A 74 -4.48 2.42 -24.24
N LEU A 75 -4.05 2.18 -22.99
CA LEU A 75 -2.61 2.23 -22.63
C LEU A 75 -1.81 1.14 -23.35
N LYS A 76 -2.37 -0.07 -23.52
CA LYS A 76 -1.73 -1.16 -24.27
C LYS A 76 -1.57 -0.81 -25.75
N GLU A 77 -2.56 -0.14 -26.35
CA GLU A 77 -2.50 0.30 -27.74
C GLU A 77 -1.44 1.40 -27.95
N LYS A 78 -1.38 2.36 -27.02
CA LYS A 78 -0.33 3.40 -27.00
C LYS A 78 1.06 2.80 -26.87
N TRP A 79 1.23 1.80 -26.00
CA TRP A 79 2.49 1.07 -25.86
C TRP A 79 2.94 0.43 -27.19
N LYS A 80 2.05 -0.29 -27.88
CA LYS A 80 2.37 -0.90 -29.19
C LYS A 80 2.79 0.15 -30.24
N THR A 81 2.19 1.34 -30.18
CA THR A 81 2.52 2.43 -31.09
C THR A 81 3.93 2.97 -30.85
N ILE A 82 4.34 3.16 -29.59
CA ILE A 82 5.70 3.61 -29.25
C ILE A 82 6.76 2.52 -29.51
N GLU A 83 6.38 1.24 -29.35
CA GLU A 83 7.20 0.07 -29.67
C GLU A 83 7.50 -0.02 -31.17
N GLY A 84 6.46 0.08 -32.01
CA GLY A 84 6.61 0.12 -33.47
C GLY A 84 7.41 1.32 -34.00
N ASN A 85 7.52 2.38 -33.20
CA ASN A 85 8.34 3.56 -33.51
C ASN A 85 9.82 3.40 -33.10
N GLY A 86 10.22 2.26 -32.54
CA GLY A 86 11.60 1.98 -32.13
C GLY A 86 12.10 2.86 -30.99
N ARG A 87 11.20 3.43 -30.18
CA ARG A 87 11.54 4.31 -29.05
C ARG A 87 11.73 3.55 -27.73
N ILE A 88 11.31 2.29 -27.68
CA ILE A 88 11.53 1.40 -26.53
C ILE A 88 12.79 0.58 -26.82
N THR A 89 13.67 0.47 -25.82
CA THR A 89 14.83 -0.42 -25.86
C THR A 89 14.39 -1.86 -25.57
N ASP A 90 15.01 -2.86 -26.20
CA ASP A 90 14.66 -4.30 -26.11
C ASP A 90 14.60 -4.89 -24.68
N ASP A 91 15.00 -4.14 -23.66
CA ASP A 91 15.15 -4.59 -22.26
C ASP A 91 13.87 -4.46 -21.41
N ALA A 92 12.85 -3.73 -21.87
CA ALA A 92 11.62 -3.51 -21.09
C ALA A 92 10.37 -3.95 -21.86
N THR A 93 9.83 -5.11 -21.50
CA THR A 93 8.57 -5.61 -22.09
C THR A 93 7.35 -5.11 -21.31
N LEU A 94 6.22 -4.95 -22.01
CA LEU A 94 4.95 -4.60 -21.39
C LEU A 94 4.50 -5.64 -20.36
N SER A 95 4.85 -6.91 -20.56
CA SER A 95 4.49 -8.00 -19.63
C SER A 95 5.22 -7.83 -18.31
N GLU A 96 6.54 -7.60 -18.34
CA GLU A 96 7.35 -7.39 -17.13
C GLU A 96 6.82 -6.23 -16.27
N ILE A 97 6.37 -5.14 -16.88
CA ILE A 97 5.78 -4.00 -16.15
C ILE A 97 4.44 -4.39 -15.52
N LEU A 98 3.61 -5.16 -16.23
CA LEU A 98 2.29 -5.57 -15.75
C LEU A 98 2.35 -6.71 -14.74
N GLU A 99 3.44 -7.48 -14.70
CA GLU A 99 3.62 -8.69 -13.88
C GLU A 99 4.71 -8.51 -12.81
N VAL A 100 5.21 -7.29 -12.59
CA VAL A 100 6.28 -6.98 -11.63
C VAL A 100 6.02 -7.45 -10.19
N ASP A 101 4.75 -7.61 -9.80
CA ASP A 101 4.31 -8.08 -8.48
C ASP A 101 3.81 -9.54 -8.48
N ALA A 102 3.84 -10.23 -9.63
CA ALA A 102 3.31 -11.60 -9.74
C ALA A 102 4.13 -12.59 -8.89
N GLU A 103 5.42 -12.30 -8.70
CA GLU A 103 6.32 -13.07 -7.85
C GLU A 103 6.46 -12.49 -6.44
N LEU A 104 5.71 -11.42 -6.11
CA LEU A 104 5.78 -10.83 -4.78
C LEU A 104 5.25 -11.82 -3.76
N LEU A 105 6.16 -12.34 -2.94
CA LEU A 105 5.80 -13.15 -1.78
C LEU A 105 5.05 -12.27 -0.79
N THR A 106 3.73 -12.39 -0.77
CA THR A 106 2.93 -11.86 0.32
C THR A 106 3.22 -12.70 1.55
N ALA A 107 3.68 -12.08 2.63
CA ALA A 107 3.74 -12.76 3.92
C ALA A 107 2.36 -13.36 4.20
N ALA A 108 2.33 -14.65 4.55
CA ALA A 108 1.10 -15.26 5.02
C ALA A 108 0.66 -14.49 6.27
N TYR A 109 -0.56 -13.97 6.26
CA TYR A 109 -1.17 -13.53 7.51
C TYR A 109 -1.31 -14.74 8.41
N PRO A 110 -0.97 -14.63 9.71
CA PRO A 110 -1.22 -15.71 10.63
C PRO A 110 -2.72 -16.04 10.59
N THR A 111 -3.01 -17.33 10.50
CA THR A 111 -4.37 -17.87 10.60
C THR A 111 -4.99 -17.50 11.95
N ASP A 112 -6.31 -17.47 12.04
CA ASP A 112 -7.01 -17.20 13.31
C ASP A 112 -6.52 -18.15 14.42
N GLU A 113 -6.22 -19.41 14.10
CA GLU A 113 -5.64 -20.39 15.02
C GLU A 113 -4.21 -20.03 15.47
N GLU A 114 -3.36 -19.53 14.56
CA GLU A 114 -2.01 -19.08 14.89
C GLU A 114 -2.02 -17.82 15.75
N ILE A 115 -2.95 -16.90 15.48
CA ILE A 115 -3.18 -15.70 16.30
C ILE A 115 -3.63 -16.12 17.70
N LEU A 116 -4.68 -16.95 17.80
CA LEU A 116 -5.21 -17.46 19.07
C LEU A 116 -4.15 -18.23 19.87
N LYS A 117 -3.32 -19.02 19.20
CA LYS A 117 -2.22 -19.74 19.83
C LYS A 117 -1.15 -18.80 20.37
N SER A 118 -0.79 -17.75 19.63
CA SER A 118 0.17 -16.75 20.12
C SER A 118 -0.33 -16.07 21.40
N LEU A 119 -1.64 -15.78 21.50
CA LEU A 119 -2.25 -15.19 22.69
C LEU A 119 -2.25 -16.16 23.88
N MET A 120 -2.56 -17.43 23.64
CA MET A 120 -2.54 -18.45 24.69
C MET A 120 -1.12 -18.73 25.20
N ASP A 121 -0.11 -18.73 24.33
CA ASP A 121 1.27 -18.97 24.72
C ASP A 121 1.90 -17.76 25.46
N ASN A 122 1.44 -16.53 25.20
CA ASN A 122 1.85 -15.32 25.93
C ASN A 122 1.33 -15.27 27.38
N ASN A 123 0.25 -16.01 27.71
CA ASN A 123 -0.38 -16.00 29.03
C ASN A 123 0.13 -17.06 30.02
N LYS A 124 1.13 -17.87 29.65
CA LYS A 124 1.68 -18.92 30.54
C LYS A 124 2.51 -18.42 31.74
N GLY A 125 2.57 -17.12 32.00
CA GLY A 125 3.41 -16.51 33.04
C GLY A 125 2.71 -15.60 34.06
N GLN A 126 1.41 -15.33 33.96
CA GLN A 126 0.71 -14.45 34.92
C GLN A 126 -0.59 -15.08 35.40
N GLU A 127 -0.52 -15.83 36.50
CA GLU A 127 -1.67 -16.02 37.39
C GLU A 127 -1.82 -14.74 38.21
N ASN A 128 -2.73 -13.84 37.82
CA ASN A 128 -3.26 -12.81 38.70
C ASN A 128 -4.79 -12.79 38.55
N ASP A 129 -5.46 -13.48 39.46
CA ASP A 129 -6.90 -13.35 39.71
C ASP A 129 -7.19 -11.92 40.20
N SER A 130 -7.59 -11.05 39.28
CA SER A 130 -8.36 -9.86 39.60
C SER A 130 -9.14 -9.45 38.36
N TYR A 131 -10.42 -9.82 38.32
CA TYR A 131 -11.38 -9.36 37.32
C TYR A 131 -11.34 -7.82 37.23
N SER A 132 -10.72 -7.31 36.17
CA SER A 132 -10.75 -5.93 35.74
C SER A 132 -11.29 -5.92 34.32
N GLU A 133 -12.47 -5.32 34.13
CA GLU A 133 -13.08 -5.06 32.81
C GLU A 133 -12.21 -4.07 32.02
N ASN A 134 -11.11 -4.50 31.42
CA ASN A 134 -10.46 -3.76 30.36
C ASN A 134 -10.12 -4.77 29.25
N GLU A 135 -10.66 -4.55 28.05
CA GLU A 135 -10.34 -5.33 26.85
C GLU A 135 -8.82 -5.31 26.64
N ASP A 136 -8.17 -6.47 26.73
CA ASP A 136 -6.74 -6.62 26.43
C ASP A 136 -6.53 -6.44 24.92
N VAL A 137 -6.31 -5.19 24.54
CA VAL A 137 -5.80 -4.79 23.24
C VAL A 137 -4.40 -5.36 23.11
N ILE A 138 -4.20 -6.28 22.16
CA ILE A 138 -2.88 -6.74 21.75
C ILE A 138 -2.07 -5.50 21.33
N GLN A 139 -1.17 -5.03 22.19
CA GLN A 139 -0.23 -3.98 21.82
C GLN A 139 0.85 -4.62 20.94
N PRO A 140 0.98 -4.25 19.65
CA PRO A 140 2.19 -4.56 18.90
C PRO A 140 3.38 -3.98 19.67
N HIS A 141 4.56 -4.62 19.65
CA HIS A 141 5.77 -4.11 20.33
C HIS A 141 5.97 -2.61 19.98
N ARG A 142 5.49 -1.77 20.90
CA ARG A 142 4.91 -0.45 20.59
C ARG A 142 5.96 0.63 20.49
N THR A 143 7.01 0.45 21.27
CA THR A 143 8.14 1.37 21.40
C THR A 143 9.11 1.20 20.23
N GLU A 144 9.29 -0.02 19.74
CA GLU A 144 10.28 -0.30 18.68
C GLU A 144 9.92 0.35 17.34
N SER A 145 8.62 0.52 17.03
CA SER A 145 8.18 1.12 15.77
C SER A 145 8.36 2.65 15.74
N PHE A 146 8.00 3.36 16.82
CA PHE A 146 8.21 4.81 16.93
C PHE A 146 9.70 5.16 17.01
N GLU A 147 10.49 4.40 17.77
CA GLU A 147 11.95 4.57 17.81
C GLU A 147 12.58 4.35 16.43
N THR A 148 12.10 3.38 15.64
CA THR A 148 12.60 3.13 14.29
C THR A 148 12.26 4.28 13.34
N ILE A 149 11.05 4.83 13.43
CA ILE A 149 10.60 5.98 12.63
C ILE A 149 11.38 7.25 13.00
N GLU A 150 11.60 7.49 14.29
CA GLU A 150 12.38 8.63 14.77
C GLU A 150 13.83 8.58 14.28
N ARG A 151 14.46 7.40 14.37
CA ARG A 151 15.82 7.17 13.86
C ARG A 151 15.91 7.40 12.35
N GLY A 152 14.86 7.04 11.60
CA GLY A 152 14.76 7.34 10.17
C GLY A 152 14.75 8.83 9.87
N PHE A 153 13.96 9.62 10.61
CA PHE A 153 13.92 11.07 10.43
C PHE A 153 15.22 11.77 10.87
N GLN A 154 15.92 11.26 11.89
CA GLN A 154 17.20 11.81 12.33
C GLN A 154 18.32 11.63 11.29
N MET A 155 18.21 10.66 10.38
CA MET A 155 19.17 10.46 9.28
C MET A 155 18.91 11.36 8.07
N GLU A 156 17.81 12.13 8.05
CA GLU A 156 17.40 12.96 6.92
C GLU A 156 17.71 14.45 7.20
N GLU A 157 18.44 15.09 6.28
CA GLU A 157 18.75 16.52 6.41
C GLU A 157 17.50 17.35 6.07
N ASN A 158 17.11 18.28 6.94
CA ASN A 158 15.97 19.21 6.82
C ASN A 158 14.58 18.71 7.28
N VAL A 159 14.49 17.73 8.16
CA VAL A 159 13.21 17.40 8.83
C VAL A 159 12.85 18.51 9.83
N SER A 160 11.63 19.05 9.71
CA SER A 160 11.12 20.10 10.59
C SER A 160 10.76 19.58 11.99
N ASP A 161 11.08 20.33 13.03
CA ASP A 161 10.73 20.05 14.44
C ASP A 161 9.23 19.81 14.67
N SER A 162 8.37 20.35 13.79
CA SER A 162 6.92 20.11 13.87
C SER A 162 6.54 18.65 13.61
N ILE A 163 7.35 17.92 12.84
CA ILE A 163 7.13 16.50 12.55
C ILE A 163 7.46 15.66 13.79
N PHE A 164 8.60 15.91 14.43
CA PHE A 164 8.95 15.27 15.71
C PHE A 164 7.92 15.56 16.79
N SER A 165 7.47 16.82 16.90
CA SER A 165 6.42 17.21 17.84
C SER A 165 5.09 16.51 17.58
N SER A 166 4.80 16.16 16.32
CA SER A 166 3.59 15.42 15.95
C SER A 166 3.75 13.93 16.24
N LEU A 167 4.94 13.37 16.02
CA LEU A 167 5.27 11.98 16.33
C LEU A 167 5.14 11.71 17.84
N ILE A 168 5.67 12.60 18.69
CA ILE A 168 5.56 12.53 20.15
C ILE A 168 4.08 12.61 20.60
N LYS A 169 3.25 13.41 19.92
CA LYS A 169 1.81 13.44 20.22
C LYS A 169 1.11 12.13 19.86
N CYS A 170 1.50 11.50 18.77
CA CYS A 170 0.99 10.17 18.40
C CYS A 170 1.43 9.11 19.39
N GLU A 171 2.70 9.15 19.83
CA GLU A 171 3.24 8.26 20.86
C GLU A 171 2.47 8.40 22.19
N ASN A 172 2.33 9.62 22.70
CA ASN A 172 1.56 9.90 23.93
C ASN A 172 0.05 9.61 23.80
N PHE A 173 -0.53 9.78 22.61
CA PHE A 173 -1.92 9.41 22.35
C PHE A 173 -2.11 7.90 22.41
N CYS A 174 -1.10 7.15 21.99
CA CYS A 174 -1.11 5.71 22.16
C CYS A 174 -0.96 5.34 23.65
N GLU A 175 -0.11 6.01 24.43
CA GLU A 175 0.11 5.66 25.85
C GLU A 175 -1.11 5.82 26.80
N ASN A 176 -2.13 6.59 26.43
CA ASN A 176 -3.38 6.73 27.19
C ASN A 176 -4.49 5.78 26.68
#